data_AF-A0AAE2C6T8-F1
#
_entry.id   AF-A0AAE2C6T8-F1
#
_cell.length_a   1.000
_cell.length_b   1.000
_cell.length_c   1.000
_cell.angle_alpha   90.00
_cell.angle_beta   90.00
_cell.angle_gamma   90.00
#
_symmetry.space_group_name_H-M   'P 1'
#
loop_
_entity.id
_entity.type
_entity.pdbx_description
1 polymer ?
#
loop_
_entity_poly.entity_id
_entity_poly.type
_entity_poly.pdbx_seq_one_letter_code
_entity_poly.pdbx_strand_id
1 'polypeptide(L)'
;MGNLFCTQYAIHRRFDLKGSSHGRLTDKPESEIEATTTLKDLDLNYIFRMQKSWFQEFCSQVDRDCDFLEHERIMDYSLLVGIHFRDMSRSGKLLHADANVSADRSPIGNGDQTSDRAAPRLSTTDLDTPSYPIRWPSARLGSNIPARAEVTMRNNGEAQLVGEPTGEYYDVVLVFGIIDILQDYDISKKLEHAYKSFQYNPSAISAVDPRQYSKRFRDFIFRIFTEDA
;
A
#
# COMPACT_ATOMS: atom_id res chain seq x y z
N MET A 1 -13.79 -16.34 -1.17
CA MET A 1 -12.89 -15.18 -1.28
C MET A 1 -11.72 -15.53 -2.17
N GLY A 2 -11.32 -14.62 -3.07
CA GLY A 2 -10.05 -14.73 -3.77
C GLY A 2 -8.89 -14.29 -2.87
N ASN A 3 -7.69 -14.83 -3.08
CA ASN A 3 -6.50 -14.32 -2.41
C ASN A 3 -6.16 -12.94 -2.98
N LEU A 4 -6.28 -11.88 -2.16
CA LEU A 4 -5.97 -10.50 -2.57
C LEU A 4 -4.52 -10.36 -3.05
N PHE A 5 -3.59 -11.11 -2.46
CA PHE A 5 -2.18 -11.09 -2.83
C PHE A 5 -1.81 -12.17 -3.86
N CYS A 6 -2.75 -12.55 -4.73
CA CYS A 6 -2.47 -13.39 -5.89
C CYS A 6 -1.77 -12.57 -6.99
N THR A 7 -0.51 -12.21 -6.74
CA THR A 7 0.33 -11.45 -7.67
C THR A 7 1.66 -12.18 -7.89
N GLN A 8 2.28 -11.92 -9.04
CA GLN A 8 3.63 -12.40 -9.35
C GLN A 8 4.72 -11.65 -8.57
N TYR A 9 4.36 -10.54 -7.90
CA TYR A 9 5.28 -9.73 -7.12
C TYR A 9 5.39 -10.22 -5.68
N ALA A 10 6.59 -10.19 -5.12
CA ALA A 10 6.79 -10.45 -3.70
C ALA A 10 6.23 -9.28 -2.88
N ILE A 11 5.27 -9.56 -2.00
CA ILE A 11 4.75 -8.56 -1.06
C ILE A 11 5.75 -8.41 0.08
N HIS A 12 6.34 -7.23 0.23
CA HIS A 12 7.38 -6.93 1.22
C HIS A 12 6.81 -6.39 2.54
N ARG A 13 5.68 -5.67 2.47
CA ARG A 13 4.96 -5.14 3.63
C ARG A 13 3.46 -5.34 3.43
N ARG A 14 2.75 -5.58 4.53
CA ARG A 14 1.30 -5.74 4.57
C ARG A 14 0.74 -4.86 5.67
N PHE A 15 -0.35 -4.17 5.40
CA PHE A 15 -1.06 -3.33 6.37
C PHE A 15 -2.55 -3.66 6.36
N ASP A 16 -3.12 -3.84 7.54
CA ASP A 16 -4.56 -3.83 7.79
C ASP A 16 -4.89 -2.45 8.36
N LEU A 17 -5.75 -1.69 7.70
CA LEU A 17 -5.99 -0.27 7.98
C LEU A 17 -7.47 0.00 8.24
N LYS A 18 -7.81 0.63 9.37
CA LYS A 18 -9.21 0.89 9.80
C LYS A 18 -9.53 2.37 10.06
N GLY A 19 -8.53 3.24 10.08
CA GLY A 19 -8.63 4.64 10.46
C GLY A 19 -8.82 4.86 11.95
N SER A 20 -8.34 3.96 12.81
CA SER A 20 -8.43 4.10 14.27
C SER A 20 -7.08 3.88 14.95
N SER A 21 -6.95 4.27 16.22
CA SER A 21 -5.69 4.18 17.00
C SER A 21 -5.72 3.09 18.08
N HIS A 22 -6.88 2.81 18.68
CA HIS A 22 -6.97 1.87 19.79
C HIS A 22 -6.75 0.41 19.34
N GLY A 23 -5.71 -0.24 19.86
CA GLY A 23 -5.31 -1.60 19.45
C GLY A 23 -4.75 -1.68 18.02
N ARG A 24 -4.38 -0.54 17.44
CA ARG A 24 -3.90 -0.41 16.05
C ARG A 24 -2.40 -0.22 15.92
N LEU A 25 -1.65 -0.68 16.92
CA LEU A 25 -0.21 -0.93 16.86
C LEU A 25 0.03 -2.44 16.83
N THR A 26 1.07 -2.88 16.15
CA THR A 26 1.50 -4.29 16.16
C THR A 26 2.36 -4.55 17.39
N ASP A 27 2.17 -5.71 18.03
CA ASP A 27 2.88 -6.04 19.27
C ASP A 27 4.33 -6.52 19.02
N LYS A 28 4.66 -6.82 17.77
CA LYS A 28 5.98 -7.31 17.37
C LYS A 28 6.98 -6.15 17.27
N PRO A 29 8.20 -6.29 17.81
CA PRO A 29 9.26 -5.31 17.61
C PRO A 29 9.72 -5.28 16.15
N GLU A 30 10.32 -4.18 15.73
CA GLU A 30 10.76 -3.97 14.33
C GLU A 30 11.69 -5.07 13.81
N SER A 31 12.54 -5.62 14.67
CA SER A 31 13.45 -6.72 14.35
C SER A 31 12.76 -8.03 13.98
N GLU A 32 11.50 -8.22 14.37
CA GLU A 32 10.70 -9.42 14.13
C GLU A 32 9.64 -9.22 13.03
N ILE A 33 9.64 -8.04 12.37
CA ILE A 33 8.71 -7.74 11.28
C ILE A 33 9.15 -8.46 10.01
N GLU A 34 8.52 -9.60 9.77
CA GLU A 34 8.61 -10.33 8.50
C GLU A 34 7.62 -9.81 7.45
N ALA A 35 7.85 -10.12 6.18
CA ALA A 35 6.95 -9.79 5.07
C ALA A 35 5.53 -10.38 5.20
N THR A 36 5.36 -11.42 6.01
CA THR A 36 4.08 -12.06 6.34
C THR A 36 3.34 -11.37 7.47
N THR A 37 4.03 -10.54 8.26
CA THR A 37 3.42 -9.81 9.38
C THR A 37 2.51 -8.70 8.84
N THR A 38 1.26 -8.72 9.28
CA THR A 38 0.28 -7.67 8.95
C THR A 38 0.39 -6.56 9.98
N LEU A 39 0.90 -5.42 9.52
CA LEU A 39 1.03 -4.18 10.28
C LEU A 39 -0.31 -3.44 10.34
N LYS A 40 -0.45 -2.48 11.24
CA LYS A 40 -1.70 -1.73 11.47
C LYS A 40 -1.51 -0.23 11.27
N ASP A 41 -2.53 0.57 11.60
CA ASP A 41 -2.58 2.02 11.35
C ASP A 41 -1.40 2.76 12.00
N LEU A 42 -1.07 2.45 13.26
CA LEU A 42 0.03 3.08 13.98
C LEU A 42 1.39 2.52 13.57
N ASP A 43 1.46 1.49 12.75
CA ASP A 43 2.72 1.03 12.16
C ASP A 43 2.96 1.68 10.79
N LEU A 44 1.94 2.29 10.18
CA LEU A 44 2.04 2.88 8.84
C LEU A 44 2.89 4.15 8.86
N ASN A 45 3.97 4.11 8.08
CA ASN A 45 4.93 5.19 7.92
C ASN A 45 5.05 5.65 6.46
N TYR A 46 4.00 5.49 5.65
CA TYR A 46 3.98 5.89 4.24
C TYR A 46 2.74 6.70 3.86
N ILE A 47 2.93 7.64 2.93
CA ILE A 47 1.88 8.21 2.08
C ILE A 47 2.07 7.65 0.67
N PHE A 48 1.02 7.09 0.10
CA PHE A 48 1.00 6.54 -1.25
C PHE A 48 0.56 7.60 -2.25
N ARG A 49 1.50 8.02 -3.10
CA ARG A 49 1.30 8.96 -4.21
C ARG A 49 0.90 8.18 -5.45
N MET A 50 -0.30 8.42 -5.96
CA MET A 50 -0.88 7.73 -7.10
C MET A 50 -1.07 8.70 -8.27
N GLN A 51 -0.82 8.24 -9.50
CA GLN A 51 -1.16 9.03 -10.67
C GLN A 51 -2.64 9.45 -10.64
N LYS A 52 -2.92 10.68 -11.10
CA LYS A 52 -4.25 11.30 -11.06
C LYS A 52 -5.41 10.39 -11.46
N SER A 53 -5.30 9.70 -12.59
CA SER A 53 -6.35 8.80 -13.09
C SER A 53 -6.64 7.66 -12.11
N TRP A 54 -5.59 7.05 -11.57
CA TRP A 54 -5.72 6.01 -10.56
C TRP A 54 -6.27 6.52 -9.24
N PHE A 55 -5.82 7.71 -8.80
CA PHE A 55 -6.30 8.31 -7.56
C PHE A 55 -7.80 8.64 -7.63
N GLN A 56 -8.26 9.23 -8.74
CA GLN A 56 -9.68 9.53 -8.94
C GLN A 56 -10.55 8.28 -8.94
N GLU A 57 -10.11 7.23 -9.64
CA GLU A 57 -10.82 5.95 -9.67
C GLU A 57 -10.82 5.27 -8.29
N PHE A 58 -9.70 5.34 -7.57
CA PHE A 58 -9.58 4.84 -6.21
C PHE A 58 -10.56 5.53 -5.26
N CYS A 59 -10.59 6.87 -5.23
CA CYS A 59 -11.52 7.62 -4.39
C CYS A 59 -12.98 7.27 -4.72
N SER A 60 -13.33 7.25 -6.02
CA SER A 60 -14.68 6.87 -6.45
C SER A 60 -15.08 5.46 -5.98
N GLN A 61 -14.17 4.48 -6.09
CA GLN A 61 -14.44 3.13 -5.64
C GLN A 61 -14.59 3.05 -4.11
N VAL A 62 -13.67 3.67 -3.35
CA VAL A 62 -13.73 3.68 -1.89
C VAL A 62 -15.02 4.34 -1.40
N ASP A 63 -15.45 5.45 -2.00
CA ASP A 63 -16.72 6.08 -1.66
C ASP A 63 -17.90 5.14 -1.92
N ARG A 64 -17.96 4.52 -3.11
CA ARG A 64 -19.03 3.57 -3.46
C ARG A 64 -19.08 2.36 -2.52
N ASP A 65 -17.93 1.80 -2.17
CA ASP A 65 -17.83 0.66 -1.28
C ASP A 65 -18.23 1.05 0.16
N CYS A 66 -17.79 2.22 0.64
CA CYS A 66 -18.15 2.71 1.97
C CYS A 66 -19.64 3.03 2.09
N ASP A 67 -20.24 3.63 1.05
CA ASP A 67 -21.67 3.92 1.01
C ASP A 67 -22.50 2.62 1.04
N PHE A 68 -22.05 1.58 0.31
CA PHE A 68 -22.67 0.25 0.36
C PHE A 68 -22.55 -0.39 1.75
N LEU A 69 -21.35 -0.44 2.32
CA LEU A 69 -21.11 -1.05 3.65
C LEU A 69 -21.87 -0.30 4.76
N GLU A 70 -21.96 1.02 4.67
CA GLU A 70 -22.77 1.85 5.57
C GLU A 70 -24.26 1.51 5.46
N HIS A 71 -24.78 1.35 4.25
CA HIS A 71 -26.19 0.99 4.02
C HIS A 71 -26.54 -0.38 4.61
N GLU A 72 -25.66 -1.36 4.40
CA GLU A 72 -25.78 -2.72 4.95
C GLU A 72 -25.45 -2.78 6.46
N ARG A 73 -25.09 -1.65 7.09
CA ARG A 73 -24.70 -1.55 8.51
C ARG A 73 -23.52 -2.45 8.88
N ILE A 74 -22.63 -2.69 7.93
CA ILE A 74 -21.40 -3.44 8.11
C ILE A 74 -20.35 -2.49 8.69
N MET A 75 -19.62 -2.96 9.69
CA MET A 75 -18.56 -2.21 10.37
C MET A 75 -17.35 -3.09 10.59
N ASP A 76 -16.30 -2.52 11.20
CA ASP A 76 -15.07 -3.23 11.55
C ASP A 76 -14.31 -3.81 10.34
N TYR A 77 -14.64 -3.39 9.11
CA TYR A 77 -13.90 -3.71 7.89
C TYR A 77 -12.57 -2.93 7.80
N SER A 78 -11.57 -3.52 7.15
CA SER A 78 -10.25 -2.91 6.94
C SER A 78 -9.94 -2.75 5.46
N LEU A 79 -9.08 -1.79 5.11
CA LEU A 79 -8.34 -1.84 3.84
C LEU A 79 -7.08 -2.66 4.07
N LEU A 80 -6.98 -3.82 3.42
CA LEU A 80 -5.75 -4.60 3.37
C LEU A 80 -4.87 -4.04 2.24
N VAL A 81 -3.64 -3.64 2.54
CA VAL A 81 -2.68 -3.07 1.59
C VAL A 81 -1.39 -3.90 1.60
N GLY A 82 -1.00 -4.38 0.43
CA GLY A 82 0.28 -5.03 0.18
C GLY A 82 1.18 -4.15 -0.66
N ILE A 83 2.45 -4.03 -0.26
CA ILE A 83 3.44 -3.19 -0.93
C ILE A 83 4.55 -4.07 -1.49
N HIS A 84 4.83 -3.89 -2.78
CA HIS A 84 6.02 -4.40 -3.44
C HIS A 84 6.93 -3.24 -3.85
N PHE A 85 8.06 -3.07 -3.16
CA PHE A 85 9.13 -2.14 -3.54
C PHE A 85 9.91 -2.65 -4.75
N ARG A 86 10.04 -1.82 -5.80
CA ARG A 86 10.66 -2.21 -7.08
C ARG A 86 12.18 -2.35 -6.99
N ASP A 87 12.84 -1.53 -6.17
CA ASP A 87 14.31 -1.47 -6.02
C ASP A 87 14.85 -2.16 -4.77
N MET A 88 14.07 -3.08 -4.18
CA MET A 88 14.53 -3.89 -3.04
C MET A 88 15.30 -5.11 -3.55
N SER A 89 16.56 -5.30 -3.10
CA SER A 89 17.26 -6.55 -3.39
C SER A 89 16.56 -7.73 -2.70
N ARG A 90 16.74 -8.96 -3.21
CA ARG A 90 16.20 -10.21 -2.60
C ARG A 90 16.56 -10.40 -1.12
N SER A 91 17.50 -9.61 -0.59
CA SER A 91 17.95 -9.64 0.80
C SER A 91 17.23 -8.62 1.73
N GLY A 92 16.20 -7.90 1.24
CA GLY A 92 15.38 -7.00 2.07
C GLY A 92 16.05 -5.67 2.45
N LYS A 93 17.22 -5.36 1.86
CA LYS A 93 17.87 -4.06 2.00
C LYS A 93 17.52 -3.17 0.81
N LEU A 94 17.11 -1.94 1.11
CA LEU A 94 16.88 -0.86 0.16
C LEU A 94 18.21 -0.47 -0.49
N LEU A 95 18.28 -0.58 -1.81
CA LEU A 95 19.45 -0.17 -2.57
C LEU A 95 19.41 1.35 -2.71
N HIS A 96 20.03 2.07 -1.78
CA HIS A 96 20.35 3.48 -1.99
C HIS A 96 21.26 3.60 -3.21
N ALA A 97 20.82 4.36 -4.22
CA ALA A 97 21.62 4.69 -5.39
C ALA A 97 22.66 5.77 -5.02
N ASP A 98 23.70 5.39 -4.28
CA ASP A 98 24.90 6.21 -4.12
C ASP A 98 25.73 6.13 -5.42
N ALA A 99 25.26 6.81 -6.45
CA ALA A 99 26.10 7.14 -7.59
C ALA A 99 26.93 8.37 -7.22
N ASN A 100 28.18 8.16 -6.76
CA ASN A 100 29.30 9.00 -7.20
C ASN A 100 30.70 8.55 -6.70
N VAL A 101 31.60 8.48 -7.71
CA VAL A 101 33.07 8.56 -7.69
C VAL A 101 33.88 7.30 -7.36
N SER A 102 34.25 6.58 -8.42
CA SER A 102 35.64 6.16 -8.66
C SER A 102 35.84 6.02 -10.17
N ALA A 103 36.11 7.14 -10.83
CA ALA A 103 36.69 7.14 -12.15
C ALA A 103 38.13 6.64 -12.01
N ASP A 104 38.43 5.47 -12.55
CA ASP A 104 39.80 5.12 -12.92
C ASP A 104 39.84 4.77 -14.41
N ARG A 105 40.50 5.65 -15.16
CA ARG A 105 40.85 5.48 -16.57
C ARG A 105 42.28 4.96 -16.61
N SER A 106 42.53 3.93 -17.41
CA SER A 106 43.73 3.82 -18.27
C SER A 106 43.66 2.63 -19.25
N PRO A 107 44.45 2.63 -20.36
CA PRO A 107 43.91 2.39 -21.70
C PRO A 107 44.51 1.20 -22.51
N ILE A 108 43.76 0.82 -23.56
CA ILE A 108 44.13 0.30 -24.91
C ILE A 108 45.08 -0.92 -25.04
N GLY A 109 44.60 -1.94 -25.80
CA GLY A 109 45.43 -2.94 -26.48
C GLY A 109 44.62 -3.89 -27.38
N ASN A 110 44.82 -3.77 -28.71
CA ASN A 110 44.12 -4.47 -29.81
C ASN A 110 44.41 -5.98 -29.94
N GLY A 111 43.51 -6.74 -30.58
CA GLY A 111 43.78 -8.07 -31.14
C GLY A 111 42.57 -8.73 -31.82
N ASP A 112 42.65 -8.84 -33.15
CA ASP A 112 41.65 -9.29 -34.15
C ASP A 112 41.58 -10.84 -34.32
N GLN A 113 40.40 -11.39 -34.69
CA GLN A 113 40.17 -12.34 -35.82
C GLN A 113 38.84 -13.14 -35.77
N THR A 114 37.99 -12.84 -36.77
CA THR A 114 37.23 -13.71 -37.72
C THR A 114 36.46 -14.97 -37.27
N SER A 115 35.17 -15.06 -37.63
CA SER A 115 34.56 -16.19 -38.38
C SER A 115 33.05 -15.99 -38.65
N ASP A 116 32.67 -16.23 -39.90
CA ASP A 116 31.35 -16.14 -40.53
C ASP A 116 30.19 -16.90 -39.89
N ARG A 117 28.97 -16.32 -39.92
CA ARG A 117 27.77 -17.00 -40.44
C ARG A 117 26.61 -16.04 -40.73
N ALA A 118 26.04 -16.22 -41.93
CA ALA A 118 24.96 -15.46 -42.53
C ALA A 118 23.57 -15.71 -41.90
N ALA A 119 22.76 -14.66 -41.78
CA ALA A 119 21.28 -14.67 -41.73
C ALA A 119 20.73 -13.23 -42.01
N PRO A 120 19.48 -13.08 -42.47
CA PRO A 120 19.10 -12.05 -43.42
C PRO A 120 18.78 -10.68 -42.81
N ARG A 121 19.02 -9.65 -43.62
CA ARG A 121 18.75 -8.24 -43.34
C ARG A 121 17.25 -7.95 -43.41
N LEU A 122 16.66 -7.48 -42.31
CA LEU A 122 15.43 -6.68 -42.35
C LEU A 122 15.78 -5.20 -42.14
N SER A 123 15.22 -4.39 -43.02
CA SER A 123 15.33 -2.94 -43.10
C SER A 123 14.69 -2.22 -41.90
N THR A 124 15.48 -1.31 -41.31
CA THR A 124 15.20 0.05 -40.79
C THR A 124 13.76 0.47 -40.43
N THR A 125 13.70 1.28 -39.34
CA THR A 125 12.60 2.01 -38.64
C THR A 125 12.08 1.22 -37.42
N ASP A 126 12.20 1.61 -36.15
CA ASP A 126 12.41 2.91 -35.50
C ASP A 126 13.10 2.75 -34.12
N LEU A 127 13.59 3.90 -33.62
CA LEU A 127 14.43 4.10 -32.44
C LEU A 127 13.81 3.66 -31.09
N ASP A 128 14.66 3.04 -30.28
CA ASP A 128 14.76 3.05 -28.81
C ASP A 128 13.53 2.75 -27.96
N THR A 129 13.33 1.47 -27.65
CA THR A 129 12.66 1.03 -26.41
C THR A 129 13.65 0.21 -25.58
N PRO A 130 13.94 0.57 -24.32
CA PRO A 130 14.78 -0.26 -23.45
C PRO A 130 14.08 -1.60 -23.20
N SER A 131 14.74 -2.67 -23.62
CA SER A 131 14.31 -4.05 -23.45
C SER A 131 14.32 -4.47 -21.97
N TYR A 132 13.18 -4.35 -21.29
CA TYR A 132 12.90 -5.11 -20.07
C TYR A 132 11.94 -6.25 -20.40
N PRO A 133 12.34 -7.53 -20.30
CA PRO A 133 11.49 -8.66 -20.67
C PRO A 133 10.63 -9.09 -19.48
N ILE A 134 9.64 -8.29 -19.07
CA ILE A 134 8.54 -8.78 -18.24
C ILE A 134 7.27 -8.07 -18.70
N ARG A 135 6.37 -8.82 -19.35
CA ARG A 135 4.98 -8.41 -19.60
C ARG A 135 4.36 -8.01 -18.26
N TRP A 136 4.25 -6.71 -17.97
CA TRP A 136 3.59 -6.26 -16.76
C TRP A 136 2.15 -6.79 -16.79
N PRO A 137 1.66 -7.41 -15.70
CA PRO A 137 0.25 -7.75 -15.58
C PRO A 137 -0.54 -6.45 -15.80
N SER A 138 -1.63 -6.52 -16.56
CA SER A 138 -2.47 -5.34 -16.80
C SER A 138 -2.89 -4.77 -15.44
N ALA A 139 -2.40 -3.57 -15.13
CA ALA A 139 -2.78 -2.87 -13.90
C ALA A 139 -4.30 -2.70 -13.88
N ARG A 140 -4.90 -2.97 -12.71
CA ARG A 140 -6.33 -2.80 -12.44
C ARG A 140 -6.47 -2.20 -11.05
N LEU A 141 -7.54 -1.47 -10.79
CA LEU A 141 -7.78 -0.93 -9.45
C LEU A 141 -7.75 -2.07 -8.41
N GLY A 142 -6.98 -1.88 -7.34
CA GLY A 142 -6.73 -2.89 -6.30
C GLY A 142 -5.71 -3.97 -6.66
N SER A 143 -5.15 -3.99 -7.87
CA SER A 143 -4.21 -5.03 -8.32
C SER A 143 -3.09 -4.49 -9.21
N ASN A 144 -1.86 -4.56 -8.70
CA ASN A 144 -0.64 -4.17 -9.40
C ASN A 144 -0.63 -2.68 -9.81
N ILE A 145 -1.07 -1.82 -8.90
CA ILE A 145 -1.13 -0.37 -9.11
C ILE A 145 0.27 0.25 -8.90
N PRO A 146 0.89 0.87 -9.92
CA PRO A 146 2.14 1.60 -9.73
C PRO A 146 1.89 2.89 -8.93
N ALA A 147 2.74 3.15 -7.95
CA ALA A 147 2.67 4.33 -7.09
C ALA A 147 4.07 4.69 -6.55
N ARG A 148 4.20 5.85 -5.91
CA ARG A 148 5.36 6.21 -5.08
C ARG A 148 4.96 6.16 -3.61
N ALA A 149 5.75 5.49 -2.78
CA ALA A 149 5.58 5.51 -1.32
C ALA A 149 6.51 6.57 -0.75
N GLU A 150 5.94 7.67 -0.26
CA GLU A 150 6.65 8.72 0.45
C GLU A 150 6.78 8.34 1.93
N VAL A 151 7.99 8.35 2.46
CA VAL A 151 8.26 8.05 3.87
C VAL A 151 7.70 9.18 4.74
N THR A 152 7.10 8.79 5.86
CA THR A 152 6.63 9.72 6.89
C THR A 152 7.28 9.44 8.23
N MET A 153 7.46 10.49 9.03
CA MET A 153 7.94 10.37 10.41
C MET A 153 6.94 11.00 11.37
N ARG A 154 6.71 10.34 12.50
CA ARG A 154 5.88 10.89 13.58
C ARG A 154 6.78 11.49 14.64
N ASN A 155 6.39 12.67 15.13
CA ASN A 155 7.06 13.23 16.30
C ASN A 155 6.53 12.53 17.56
N ASN A 156 7.43 12.16 18.47
CA ASN A 156 7.11 11.42 19.68
C ASN A 156 6.32 12.32 20.65
N GLY A 157 5.00 12.38 20.50
CA GLY A 157 4.14 13.19 21.36
C GLY A 157 2.68 13.28 20.92
N GLU A 158 2.38 13.07 19.63
CA GLU A 158 1.01 13.18 19.11
C GLU A 158 0.48 11.83 18.63
N ALA A 159 -0.75 11.50 19.02
CA ALA A 159 -1.48 10.31 18.57
C ALA A 159 -1.98 10.47 17.11
N GLN A 160 -1.16 11.02 16.24
CA GLN A 160 -1.46 11.26 14.84
C GLN A 160 -1.35 9.95 14.06
N LEU A 161 -2.36 9.61 13.26
CA LEU A 161 -2.37 8.37 12.46
C LEU A 161 -1.45 8.42 11.24
N VAL A 162 -1.17 9.62 10.70
CA VAL A 162 -0.28 9.82 9.55
C VAL A 162 0.77 10.84 9.97
N GLY A 163 2.05 10.50 9.79
CA GLY A 163 3.15 11.40 10.12
C GLY A 163 3.40 12.45 9.05
N GLU A 164 4.39 13.30 9.32
CA GLU A 164 4.83 14.33 8.38
C GLU A 164 5.71 13.71 7.27
N PRO A 165 5.54 14.12 5.99
CA PRO A 165 6.34 13.61 4.90
C PRO A 165 7.82 14.03 5.03
N THR A 166 8.73 13.10 4.75
CA THR A 166 10.19 13.36 4.78
C THR A 166 10.73 13.83 3.44
N GLY A 167 9.99 13.64 2.35
CA GLY A 167 10.44 13.84 0.97
C GLY A 167 11.28 12.69 0.41
N GLU A 168 11.45 11.59 1.15
CA GLU A 168 12.05 10.36 0.63
C GLU A 168 10.98 9.47 -0.01
N TYR A 169 11.26 8.94 -1.20
CA TYR A 169 10.30 8.16 -1.98
C TYR A 169 10.86 6.80 -2.38
N TYR A 170 9.96 5.83 -2.49
CA TYR A 170 10.23 4.54 -3.13
C TYR A 170 9.23 4.24 -4.23
N ASP A 171 9.71 3.71 -5.36
CA ASP A 171 8.82 3.18 -6.38
C ASP A 171 8.24 1.85 -5.92
N VAL A 172 6.90 1.79 -5.90
CA VAL A 172 6.16 0.64 -5.38
C VAL A 172 5.07 0.19 -6.34
N VAL A 173 4.69 -1.07 -6.17
CA VAL A 173 3.47 -1.65 -6.73
C VAL A 173 2.55 -2.01 -5.56
N LEU A 174 1.33 -1.49 -5.60
CA LEU A 174 0.31 -1.66 -4.58
C LEU A 174 -0.70 -2.72 -4.99
N VAL A 175 -1.13 -3.50 -4.01
CA VAL A 175 -2.24 -4.44 -4.10
C VAL A 175 -3.12 -4.19 -2.89
N PHE A 176 -4.41 -3.92 -3.07
CA PHE A 176 -5.27 -3.55 -1.95
C PHE A 176 -6.74 -3.91 -2.17
N GLY A 177 -7.48 -4.02 -1.09
CA GLY A 177 -8.91 -4.31 -1.11
C GLY A 177 -9.52 -4.24 0.29
N ILE A 178 -10.82 -3.94 0.36
CA ILE A 178 -11.57 -3.95 1.61
C ILE A 178 -11.85 -5.41 2.01
N ILE A 179 -11.55 -5.76 3.25
CA ILE A 179 -11.70 -7.11 3.82
C ILE A 179 -12.59 -7.10 5.07
N ASP A 180 -12.90 -8.29 5.58
CA ASP A 180 -13.71 -8.51 6.79
C ASP A 180 -15.13 -7.90 6.73
N ILE A 181 -15.73 -7.88 5.54
CA ILE A 181 -17.05 -7.30 5.26
C ILE A 181 -18.24 -8.19 5.65
N LEU A 182 -18.02 -9.39 6.17
CA LEU A 182 -19.11 -10.32 6.52
C LEU A 182 -19.52 -10.22 7.99
N GLN A 183 -19.01 -9.23 8.71
CA GLN A 183 -19.41 -8.95 10.09
C GLN A 183 -20.58 -7.98 10.08
N ASP A 184 -21.78 -8.54 9.95
CA ASP A 184 -23.01 -7.78 10.16
C ASP A 184 -23.01 -7.25 11.61
N TYR A 185 -23.59 -6.07 11.82
CA TYR A 185 -23.86 -5.55 13.16
C TYR A 185 -24.91 -6.45 13.83
N ASP A 186 -24.43 -7.56 14.39
CA ASP A 186 -25.28 -8.55 14.99
C ASP A 186 -25.63 -8.13 16.42
N ILE A 187 -26.89 -8.39 16.77
CA ILE A 187 -27.63 -7.93 17.95
C ILE A 187 -26.94 -8.38 19.26
N SER A 188 -25.96 -9.27 19.16
CA SER A 188 -25.02 -9.70 20.20
C SER A 188 -24.29 -8.55 20.92
N LYS A 189 -23.93 -7.46 20.22
CA LYS A 189 -23.38 -6.24 20.86
C LYS A 189 -24.46 -5.39 21.57
N LYS A 190 -25.73 -5.55 21.17
CA LYS A 190 -26.90 -4.85 21.75
C LYS A 190 -27.23 -5.37 23.15
N LEU A 191 -26.95 -6.65 23.44
CA LEU A 191 -27.11 -7.23 24.78
C LEU A 191 -26.02 -6.73 25.75
N GLU A 192 -24.79 -6.56 25.28
CA GLU A 192 -23.72 -5.91 26.05
C GLU A 192 -24.02 -4.42 26.30
N HIS A 193 -24.60 -3.74 25.31
CA HIS A 193 -25.07 -2.36 25.39
C HIS A 193 -26.20 -2.20 26.40
N ALA A 194 -27.21 -3.08 26.39
CA ALA A 194 -28.32 -3.04 27.33
C ALA A 194 -27.87 -3.28 28.78
N TYR A 195 -26.89 -4.17 28.98
CA TYR A 195 -26.31 -4.44 30.30
C TYR A 195 -25.49 -3.26 30.83
N LYS A 196 -24.72 -2.58 29.97
CA LYS A 196 -23.92 -1.40 30.34
C LYS A 196 -24.75 -0.10 30.38
N SER A 197 -25.87 0.00 29.65
CA SER A 197 -26.74 1.19 29.64
C SER A 197 -27.60 1.36 30.89
N PHE A 198 -27.82 0.28 31.66
CA PHE A 198 -28.52 0.39 32.94
C PHE A 198 -27.67 1.05 34.03
N GLN A 199 -26.36 1.17 33.78
CA GLN A 199 -25.38 1.63 34.74
C GLN A 199 -24.30 2.45 34.01
N TYR A 200 -24.68 3.43 33.15
CA TYR A 200 -23.92 4.67 32.83
C TYR A 200 -24.57 5.43 31.65
N ASN A 201 -24.31 6.74 31.59
CA ASN A 201 -24.91 7.71 30.66
C ASN A 201 -25.03 7.25 29.18
N PRO A 202 -26.19 7.45 28.52
CA PRO A 202 -26.45 7.05 27.12
C PRO A 202 -25.50 7.64 26.08
N SER A 203 -24.81 8.74 26.39
CA SER A 203 -23.83 9.39 25.51
C SER A 203 -22.44 8.72 25.50
N ALA A 204 -22.21 7.72 26.35
CA ALA A 204 -20.93 7.02 26.47
C ALA A 204 -20.92 5.61 25.85
N ILE A 205 -22.05 5.15 25.28
CA ILE A 205 -22.17 3.76 24.86
C ILE A 205 -21.70 3.60 23.40
N SER A 206 -20.42 3.21 23.28
CA SER A 206 -19.66 2.94 22.06
C SER A 206 -20.17 1.71 21.30
N ALA A 207 -21.31 1.84 20.62
CA ALA A 207 -21.56 1.14 19.37
C ALA A 207 -21.43 2.23 18.32
N VAL A 208 -20.26 2.29 17.67
CA VAL A 208 -19.99 3.31 16.66
C VAL A 208 -21.08 3.19 15.59
N ASP A 209 -21.71 4.31 15.27
CA ASP A 209 -22.69 4.38 14.20
C ASP A 209 -22.01 4.06 12.85
N PRO A 210 -22.57 3.19 11.98
CA PRO A 210 -21.91 2.78 10.72
C PRO A 210 -21.45 3.95 9.85
N ARG A 211 -22.19 5.06 9.87
CA ARG A 211 -21.82 6.29 9.17
C ARG A 211 -20.61 6.98 9.78
N GLN A 212 -20.49 7.00 11.11
CA GLN A 212 -19.27 7.48 11.77
C GLN A 212 -18.06 6.60 11.46
N TYR A 213 -18.24 5.27 11.42
CA TYR A 213 -17.17 4.35 11.03
C TYR A 213 -16.71 4.60 9.60
N SER A 214 -17.66 4.61 8.65
CA SER A 214 -17.44 4.85 7.22
C SER A 214 -16.72 6.18 6.97
N LYS A 215 -17.19 7.26 7.61
CA LYS A 215 -16.53 8.57 7.50
C LYS A 215 -15.08 8.53 8.00
N ARG A 216 -14.85 8.00 9.20
CA ARG A 216 -13.50 7.90 9.78
C ARG A 216 -12.56 7.08 8.90
N PHE A 217 -13.05 5.96 8.38
CA PHE A 217 -12.30 5.11 7.46
C PHE A 217 -11.90 5.89 6.20
N ARG A 218 -12.86 6.51 5.51
CA ARG A 218 -12.60 7.33 4.31
C ARG A 218 -11.62 8.47 4.56
N ASP A 219 -11.86 9.25 5.61
CA ASP A 219 -11.01 10.40 5.98
C ASP A 219 -9.55 9.96 6.20
N PHE A 220 -9.34 8.79 6.82
CA PHE A 220 -8.01 8.22 6.99
C PHE A 220 -7.40 7.73 5.67
N ILE A 221 -8.16 6.94 4.89
CA ILE A 221 -7.69 6.39 3.61
C ILE A 221 -7.30 7.52 2.65
N PHE A 222 -8.08 8.59 2.55
CA PHE A 222 -7.79 9.74 1.68
C PHE A 222 -6.67 10.65 2.19
N ARG A 223 -6.22 10.48 3.44
CA ARG A 223 -4.99 11.12 3.93
C ARG A 223 -3.73 10.35 3.54
N ILE A 224 -3.82 9.02 3.44
CA ILE A 224 -2.64 8.17 3.16
C ILE A 224 -2.50 7.83 1.68
N PHE A 225 -3.57 7.93 0.87
CA PHE A 225 -3.50 7.87 -0.59
C PHE A 225 -3.76 9.26 -1.14
N THR A 226 -2.87 9.77 -1.98
CA THR A 226 -2.95 11.14 -2.52
C THR A 226 -2.55 11.18 -3.99
N GLU A 227 -3.02 12.20 -4.71
CA GLU A 227 -2.60 12.47 -6.08
C GLU A 227 -1.10 12.79 -6.13
N ASP A 228 -0.41 12.20 -7.10
CA ASP A 228 0.97 12.51 -7.42
C ASP A 228 1.03 13.84 -8.19
N ALA A 229 1.71 14.83 -7.63
CA ALA A 229 1.76 16.20 -8.13
C ALA A 229 2.77 16.40 -9.27
#